data_AF-A0A8C4GJC1-F1
#
_entry.id   AF-A0A8C4GJC1-F1
#
_cell.length_a   1.000
_cell.length_b   1.000
_cell.length_c   1.000
_cell.angle_alpha   90.00
_cell.angle_beta   90.00
_cell.angle_gamma   90.00
#
_symmetry.space_group_name_H-M   'P 1'
#
loop_
_entity.id
_entity.type
_entity.pdbx_description
1 polymer ?
#
loop_
_entity_poly.entity_id
_entity_poly.type
_entity_poly.pdbx_seq_one_letter_code
_entity_poly.pdbx_strand_id
1 'polypeptide(L)'
;MHMTMILTAGMREQNGLPLFFTLSPSLCVSVFLYHHHHLRKCFCLDAKETLATQLRPLKKKKKKKLKYELKNYRWWKTGGLSFLVFFHFRTSLPAPMFSRNNVSIWSILKKCIGLELSKITMPIVFNEPLSFLQRITEYMEHTYLINKACSLPDSIERMQAVAAFAVSAVASQWDRTGKPFNPLLGETYELTREELGFRLVSEQVSHHPPVSAFHAESLVGDFVFHGSIYPKLKFWGKSVEAEPKGTITLELLKHNEAYTWSNPYCCVHNIILGKLWIEQYGTVEIVNHSTGDKCVLNFKPCGMFGKELHKVEGYIQDKSKKKHCVIYGKWTECMWSVDPQAYEAHKKSERKGDNKKHKNLDGADNDDADDMPEVQETVSVVPGSTLLWRIDSRPAHSASMYNFTNFAMSLNELEPGMEAILAPTDCRFRPDIRAMENGNMDEASKEKERLEEKQRASRKERAKYEEEWSTRWFQMGTNPYTGAQGWLYTGGYFNRNYQDLPNIY
;
A
#
# COMPACT_ATOMS: atom_id res chain seq x y z
N MET A 1 -4.61 -22.71 21.61
CA MET A 1 -3.62 -23.77 21.86
C MET A 1 -2.24 -23.25 21.46
N HIS A 2 -1.46 -22.76 22.42
CA HIS A 2 -0.11 -22.23 22.17
C HIS A 2 0.84 -23.39 21.86
N MET A 3 1.48 -23.35 20.69
CA MET A 3 2.53 -24.30 20.31
C MET A 3 3.88 -23.66 20.57
N THR A 4 4.39 -23.80 21.80
CA THR A 4 5.73 -23.37 22.20
C THR A 4 6.76 -24.32 21.57
N MET A 5 7.56 -23.84 20.62
CA MET A 5 8.73 -24.59 20.14
C MET A 5 9.88 -24.43 21.14
N ILE A 6 10.18 -25.51 21.85
CA ILE A 6 11.37 -25.68 22.69
C ILE A 6 12.57 -25.94 21.76
N LEU A 7 13.59 -25.08 21.82
CA LEU A 7 14.91 -25.36 21.26
C LEU A 7 15.80 -25.87 22.40
N THR A 8 16.06 -27.17 22.41
CA THR A 8 17.01 -27.85 23.30
C THR A 8 18.44 -27.56 22.89
N ALA A 9 19.24 -27.03 23.82
CA ALA A 9 20.69 -26.98 23.69
C ALA A 9 21.29 -28.18 24.43
N GLY A 10 21.93 -29.09 23.70
CA GLY A 10 22.79 -30.13 24.26
C GLY A 10 24.24 -29.71 24.17
N MET A 11 24.94 -29.63 25.29
CA MET A 11 26.40 -29.57 25.34
C MET A 11 26.96 -30.88 25.91
N ARG A 12 28.05 -31.34 25.30
CA ARG A 12 28.81 -32.53 25.68
C ARG A 12 29.53 -32.32 27.01
N GLU A 13 29.61 -33.40 27.77
CA GLU A 13 30.37 -33.56 29.01
C GLU A 13 31.84 -33.13 28.87
N GLN A 14 32.34 -32.40 29.87
CA GLN A 14 33.66 -32.65 30.44
C GLN A 14 33.59 -32.41 31.95
N ASN A 15 34.01 -33.44 32.69
CA ASN A 15 34.26 -33.52 34.14
C ASN A 15 33.00 -33.58 35.02
N GLY A 16 32.69 -34.81 35.43
CA GLY A 16 31.51 -35.18 36.19
C GLY A 16 31.33 -34.43 37.50
N LEU A 17 30.13 -33.87 37.65
CA LEU A 17 29.36 -33.62 38.87
C LEU A 17 27.94 -33.26 38.40
N PRO A 18 26.85 -33.83 38.95
CA PRO A 18 25.51 -33.51 38.52
C PRO A 18 25.08 -32.15 39.11
N LEU A 19 25.09 -31.10 38.29
CA LEU A 19 24.39 -29.85 38.62
C LEU A 19 23.02 -29.86 37.94
N PHE A 20 21.99 -30.15 38.74
CA PHE A 20 20.62 -29.78 38.43
C PHE A 20 20.53 -28.25 38.37
N PHE A 21 20.41 -27.68 37.18
CA PHE A 21 19.91 -26.32 37.03
C PHE A 21 18.61 -26.33 36.23
N THR A 22 17.53 -26.13 36.95
CA THR A 22 16.28 -25.59 36.45
C THR A 22 16.56 -24.20 35.84
N LEU A 23 16.42 -24.07 34.52
CA LEU A 23 16.34 -22.75 33.90
C LEU A 23 15.01 -22.10 34.31
N SER A 24 15.13 -21.14 35.23
CA SER A 24 14.11 -20.15 35.57
C SER A 24 13.59 -19.43 34.31
N PRO A 25 12.31 -19.03 34.25
CA PRO A 25 11.71 -18.30 33.12
C PRO A 25 12.29 -16.89 32.84
N SER A 26 13.47 -16.56 33.37
CA SER A 26 14.02 -15.21 33.45
C SER A 26 15.22 -14.92 32.54
N LEU A 27 15.46 -15.70 31.48
CA LEU A 27 16.40 -15.34 30.40
C LEU A 27 15.71 -15.19 29.04
N CYS A 28 14.55 -14.53 29.05
CA CYS A 28 14.06 -13.77 27.91
C CYS A 28 14.35 -12.30 28.23
N VAL A 29 15.46 -11.76 27.75
CA VAL A 29 15.72 -10.32 27.90
C VAL A 29 14.80 -9.61 26.90
N SER A 30 13.62 -9.23 27.38
CA SER A 30 12.82 -8.20 26.73
C SER A 30 13.59 -6.89 26.88
N VAL A 31 14.41 -6.55 25.89
CA VAL A 31 15.05 -5.23 25.86
C VAL A 31 14.02 -4.26 25.30
N PHE A 32 13.42 -3.46 26.18
CA PHE A 32 12.79 -2.21 25.76
C PHE A 32 13.94 -1.27 25.37
N LEU A 33 14.23 -1.15 24.08
CA LEU A 33 15.19 -0.17 23.59
C LEU A 33 14.60 1.23 23.77
N TYR A 34 14.99 1.91 24.85
CA TYR A 34 14.76 3.34 25.04
C TYR A 34 15.76 4.12 24.18
N HIS A 35 15.45 4.32 22.91
CA HIS A 35 16.13 5.34 22.10
C HIS A 35 15.16 5.94 21.10
N HIS A 36 14.98 7.26 21.19
CA HIS A 36 14.00 8.05 20.44
C HIS A 36 12.53 7.64 20.64
N HIS A 37 11.98 7.88 21.84
CA HIS A 37 10.54 8.06 22.09
C HIS A 37 9.54 7.02 21.55
N HIS A 38 9.94 5.81 21.14
CA HIS A 38 9.03 4.78 20.65
C HIS A 38 9.20 3.47 21.44
N LEU A 39 8.18 3.10 22.23
CA LEU A 39 8.09 1.78 22.87
C LEU A 39 7.58 0.77 21.84
N ARG A 40 8.38 -0.24 21.50
CA ARG A 40 7.92 -1.43 20.77
C ARG A 40 8.48 -2.70 21.40
N LYS A 41 7.75 -3.82 21.28
CA LYS A 41 8.23 -5.15 21.67
C LYS A 41 9.29 -5.60 20.68
N CYS A 42 10.55 -5.46 21.06
CA CYS A 42 11.69 -6.02 20.32
C CYS A 42 12.28 -7.19 21.13
N PHE A 43 12.53 -8.31 20.47
CA PHE A 43 13.37 -9.37 21.03
C PHE A 43 14.81 -9.14 20.58
N CYS A 44 15.75 -9.03 21.51
CA CYS A 44 17.19 -8.93 21.23
C CYS A 44 17.88 -10.24 21.58
N LEU A 45 18.64 -10.79 20.64
CA LEU A 45 19.61 -11.87 20.88
C LEU A 45 21.01 -11.29 20.73
N ASP A 46 21.87 -11.47 21.74
CA ASP A 46 23.31 -11.19 21.62
C ASP A 46 23.93 -12.25 20.70
N ALA A 47 24.45 -11.81 19.56
CA ALA A 47 24.86 -12.69 18.48
C ALA A 47 26.35 -12.54 18.17
N LYS A 48 27.21 -12.90 19.12
CA LYS A 48 28.56 -13.38 18.78
C LYS A 48 28.49 -14.90 18.57
N GLU A 49 28.59 -15.31 17.31
CA GLU A 49 28.83 -16.68 16.79
C GLU A 49 27.71 -17.73 16.72
N THR A 50 26.50 -17.53 17.26
CA THR A 50 25.54 -18.65 17.39
C THR A 50 24.69 -18.97 16.15
N LEU A 51 24.31 -18.00 15.30
CA LEU A 51 23.29 -18.23 14.26
C LEU A 51 23.82 -18.96 13.00
N ALA A 52 25.08 -18.72 12.61
CA ALA A 52 25.69 -19.30 11.41
C ALA A 52 25.96 -20.81 11.54
N THR A 53 26.12 -21.29 12.78
CA THR A 53 26.46 -22.68 13.08
C THR A 53 25.20 -23.55 13.21
N GLN A 54 24.06 -22.98 13.62
CA GLN A 54 22.80 -23.72 13.82
C GLN A 54 21.92 -23.89 12.56
N LEU A 55 22.19 -23.19 11.45
CA LEU A 55 21.38 -23.28 10.22
C LEU A 55 21.79 -24.42 9.26
N ARG A 56 22.92 -25.09 9.51
CA ARG A 56 23.43 -26.16 8.63
C ARG A 56 22.61 -27.47 8.66
N PRO A 57 21.99 -27.94 9.76
CA PRO A 57 21.34 -29.25 9.79
C PRO A 57 19.80 -29.24 9.58
N LEU A 58 19.17 -28.10 9.28
CA LEU A 58 17.70 -28.03 9.16
C LEU A 58 17.16 -28.59 7.82
N LYS A 59 16.24 -29.57 7.91
CA LYS A 59 15.47 -30.14 6.77
C LYS A 59 14.70 -29.03 6.01
N LYS A 60 14.62 -29.13 4.68
CA LYS A 60 14.05 -28.12 3.74
C LYS A 60 12.72 -27.47 4.18
N LYS A 61 11.79 -28.23 4.78
CA LYS A 61 10.50 -27.72 5.28
C LYS A 61 10.63 -26.76 6.48
N LYS A 62 11.53 -27.04 7.43
CA LYS A 62 11.82 -26.16 8.57
C LYS A 62 12.58 -24.91 8.13
N LYS A 63 13.46 -25.01 7.12
CA LYS A 63 14.07 -23.83 6.48
C LYS A 63 13.04 -22.89 5.84
N LYS A 64 11.97 -23.42 5.23
CA LYS A 64 10.86 -22.60 4.68
C LYS A 64 10.07 -21.88 5.78
N LYS A 65 9.72 -22.57 6.87
CA LYS A 65 9.02 -21.95 8.01
C LYS A 65 9.86 -20.88 8.71
N LEU A 66 11.15 -21.17 8.95
CA LEU A 66 12.08 -20.23 9.55
C LEU A 66 12.39 -19.04 8.61
N LYS A 67 12.52 -19.25 7.29
CA LYS A 67 12.63 -18.15 6.31
C LYS A 67 11.38 -17.25 6.26
N TYR A 68 10.20 -17.81 6.51
CA TYR A 68 8.96 -17.04 6.54
C TYR A 68 8.86 -16.18 7.80
N GLU A 69 9.31 -16.70 8.95
CA GLU A 69 9.39 -15.94 10.21
C GLU A 69 10.58 -14.97 10.28
N LEU A 70 11.62 -15.16 9.46
CA LEU A 70 12.81 -14.31 9.37
C LEU A 70 12.70 -13.17 8.33
N LYS A 71 11.49 -12.76 7.90
CA LYS A 71 11.35 -11.59 7.00
C LYS A 71 11.39 -10.24 7.72
N ASN A 72 11.12 -10.23 9.02
CA ASN A 72 10.94 -9.00 9.80
C ASN A 72 12.02 -8.83 10.86
N TYR A 73 13.29 -8.85 10.46
CA TYR A 73 14.39 -8.54 11.38
C TYR A 73 15.35 -7.53 10.80
N ARG A 74 16.00 -6.76 11.67
CA ARG A 74 17.09 -5.85 11.29
C ARG A 74 18.25 -5.98 12.25
N TRP A 75 19.47 -5.86 11.72
CA TRP A 75 20.67 -5.75 12.52
C TRP A 75 20.83 -4.32 13.01
N TRP A 76 20.95 -4.17 14.31
CA TRP A 76 21.20 -2.89 14.97
C TRP A 76 22.59 -2.89 15.58
N LYS A 77 23.38 -1.83 15.35
CA LYS A 77 24.75 -1.70 15.85
C LYS A 77 24.88 -0.45 16.71
N THR A 78 25.23 -0.62 17.98
CA THR A 78 25.59 0.47 18.90
C THR A 78 26.76 0.03 19.77
N GLY A 79 27.75 0.91 19.99
CA GLY A 79 28.83 0.67 20.94
C GLY A 79 29.64 -0.63 20.74
N GLY A 80 29.78 -1.13 19.50
CA GLY A 80 30.49 -2.37 19.21
C GLY A 80 29.68 -3.66 19.41
N LEU A 81 28.42 -3.57 19.83
CA LEU A 81 27.47 -4.69 19.93
C LEU A 81 26.54 -4.73 18.72
N SER A 82 26.17 -5.93 18.28
CA SER A 82 25.22 -6.17 17.19
C SER A 82 24.00 -6.92 17.71
N PHE A 83 22.83 -6.30 17.62
CA PHE A 83 21.56 -6.87 18.05
C PHE A 83 20.74 -7.30 16.85
N LEU A 84 20.10 -8.47 16.96
CA LEU A 84 19.04 -8.88 16.05
C LEU A 84 17.71 -8.39 16.61
N VAL A 85 17.04 -7.47 15.93
CA VAL A 85 15.73 -6.94 16.33
C VAL A 85 14.65 -7.57 15.46
N PHE A 86 13.63 -8.16 16.09
CA PHE A 86 12.44 -8.68 15.39
C PHE A 86 11.29 -7.68 15.48
N PHE A 87 10.59 -7.47 14.36
CA PHE A 87 9.38 -6.66 14.27
C PHE A 87 8.16 -7.56 14.18
N HIS A 88 7.19 -7.34 15.07
CA HIS A 88 5.92 -8.04 15.09
C HIS A 88 4.79 -7.05 14.77
N PHE A 89 3.94 -7.41 13.82
CA PHE A 89 2.76 -6.64 13.42
C PHE A 89 1.56 -7.57 13.49
N ARG A 90 0.36 -7.05 13.81
CA ARG A 90 -0.85 -7.89 13.74
C ARG A 90 -1.05 -8.46 12.34
N THR A 91 -1.50 -9.71 12.30
CA THR A 91 -1.77 -10.46 11.07
C THR A 91 -3.26 -10.76 10.88
N SER A 92 -4.12 -10.19 11.73
CA SER A 92 -5.58 -10.29 11.65
C SER A 92 -6.22 -9.06 12.31
N LEU A 93 -7.43 -8.71 11.88
CA LEU A 93 -8.24 -7.71 12.59
C LEU A 93 -8.92 -8.34 13.82
N PRO A 94 -9.39 -7.54 14.79
CA PRO A 94 -10.10 -8.02 15.98
C PRO A 94 -11.41 -8.74 15.66
N ALA A 95 -12.11 -8.33 14.60
CA ALA A 95 -13.35 -8.96 14.13
C ALA A 95 -13.32 -9.20 12.61
N PRO A 96 -14.02 -10.22 12.11
CA PRO A 96 -14.21 -10.43 10.67
C PRO A 96 -15.10 -9.35 10.07
N MET A 97 -15.03 -9.19 8.75
CA MET A 97 -15.91 -8.29 8.01
C MET A 97 -17.37 -8.73 8.05
N PHE A 98 -18.27 -7.75 7.97
CA PHE A 98 -19.71 -8.00 7.87
C PHE A 98 -20.10 -8.52 6.50
N SER A 99 -21.10 -9.41 6.47
CA SER A 99 -21.71 -9.82 5.21
C SER A 99 -22.45 -8.66 4.56
N ARG A 100 -22.12 -8.37 3.31
CA ARG A 100 -22.76 -7.31 2.51
C ARG A 100 -24.07 -7.73 1.87
N ASN A 101 -24.46 -9.01 2.03
CA ASN A 101 -25.54 -9.65 1.26
C ASN A 101 -26.93 -9.05 1.51
N ASN A 102 -27.11 -8.28 2.59
CA ASN A 102 -28.41 -7.74 2.99
C ASN A 102 -28.61 -6.26 2.62
N VAL A 103 -27.65 -5.59 1.97
CA VAL A 103 -27.74 -4.15 1.66
C VAL A 103 -27.47 -3.88 0.17
N SER A 104 -28.48 -3.37 -0.54
CA SER A 104 -28.37 -3.00 -1.96
C SER A 104 -27.76 -1.61 -2.13
N ILE A 105 -26.60 -1.52 -2.80
CA ILE A 105 -25.95 -0.24 -3.20
C ILE A 105 -26.90 0.60 -4.06
N TRP A 106 -27.68 -0.04 -4.94
CA TRP A 106 -28.62 0.63 -5.82
C TRP A 106 -29.69 1.43 -5.07
N SER A 107 -30.17 0.92 -3.93
CA SER A 107 -31.17 1.63 -3.12
C SER A 107 -30.67 2.99 -2.59
N ILE A 108 -29.35 3.13 -2.44
CA ILE A 108 -28.67 4.36 -2.03
C ILE A 108 -28.38 5.20 -3.27
N LEU A 109 -27.76 4.63 -4.31
CA LEU A 109 -27.42 5.37 -5.54
C LEU A 109 -28.65 5.91 -6.27
N LYS A 110 -29.80 5.23 -6.21
CA LYS A 110 -31.08 5.74 -6.75
C LYS A 110 -31.51 7.06 -6.11
N LYS A 111 -31.26 7.23 -4.79
CA LYS A 111 -31.51 8.49 -4.07
C LYS A 111 -30.51 9.59 -4.42
N CYS A 112 -29.46 9.25 -5.17
CA CYS A 112 -28.29 10.08 -5.44
C CYS A 112 -28.22 10.56 -6.90
N ILE A 113 -29.15 10.14 -7.76
CA ILE A 113 -29.18 10.55 -9.18
C ILE A 113 -29.33 12.07 -9.25
N GLY A 114 -28.33 12.75 -9.82
CA GLY A 114 -28.29 14.21 -9.97
C GLY A 114 -27.47 14.99 -8.93
N LEU A 115 -26.89 14.32 -7.92
CA LEU A 115 -26.00 14.93 -6.92
C LEU A 115 -24.53 14.58 -7.17
N GLU A 116 -23.60 15.42 -6.72
CA GLU A 116 -22.18 15.06 -6.68
C GLU A 116 -21.97 13.89 -5.70
N LEU A 117 -21.39 12.77 -6.17
CA LEU A 117 -21.15 11.55 -5.38
C LEU A 117 -20.37 11.78 -4.07
N SER A 118 -19.56 12.83 -4.01
CA SER A 118 -18.78 13.21 -2.82
C SER A 118 -19.64 13.77 -1.67
N LYS A 119 -20.85 14.25 -1.95
CA LYS A 119 -21.79 14.81 -0.96
C LYS A 119 -22.71 13.77 -0.32
N ILE A 120 -22.54 12.50 -0.69
CA ILE A 120 -23.38 11.39 -0.24
C ILE A 120 -22.65 10.58 0.83
N THR A 121 -23.26 10.49 2.01
CA THR A 121 -22.78 9.61 3.08
C THR A 121 -23.09 8.17 2.69
N MET A 122 -22.06 7.44 2.25
CA MET A 122 -22.15 6.00 1.99
C MET A 122 -22.45 5.26 3.30
N PRO A 123 -23.40 4.31 3.33
CA PRO A 123 -23.62 3.48 4.51
C PRO A 123 -22.36 2.73 4.92
N ILE A 124 -22.14 2.62 6.23
CA ILE A 124 -20.91 2.10 6.81
C ILE A 124 -20.61 0.64 6.42
N VAL A 125 -21.63 -0.14 6.04
CA VAL A 125 -21.47 -1.52 5.55
C VAL A 125 -20.63 -1.63 4.27
N PHE A 126 -20.56 -0.55 3.49
CA PHE A 126 -19.71 -0.48 2.29
C PHE A 126 -18.31 0.01 2.59
N ASN A 127 -18.06 0.45 3.82
CA ASN A 127 -16.73 0.85 4.21
C ASN A 127 -15.81 -0.37 4.43
N GLU A 128 -14.52 -0.08 4.51
CA GLU A 128 -13.53 -0.94 5.16
C GLU A 128 -12.95 -0.14 6.34
N PRO A 129 -12.40 -0.80 7.38
CA PRO A 129 -11.94 -0.13 8.59
C PRO A 129 -10.56 0.53 8.42
N LEU A 130 -10.40 1.32 7.35
CA LEU A 130 -9.23 2.18 7.12
C LEU A 130 -9.69 3.56 6.64
N SER A 131 -8.97 4.59 7.06
CA SER A 131 -9.05 5.94 6.49
C SER A 131 -8.44 5.96 5.08
N PHE A 132 -8.87 6.89 4.23
CA PHE A 132 -8.21 7.07 2.93
C PHE A 132 -6.72 7.46 3.07
N LEU A 133 -6.33 8.11 4.18
CA LEU A 133 -4.91 8.38 4.49
C LEU A 133 -4.10 7.08 4.66
N GLN A 134 -4.70 6.08 5.32
CA GLN A 134 -4.12 4.74 5.45
C GLN A 134 -4.09 4.03 4.10
N ARG A 135 -5.14 4.16 3.28
CA ARG A 135 -5.18 3.57 1.92
C ARG A 135 -4.07 4.12 1.03
N ILE A 136 -3.77 5.42 1.09
CA ILE A 136 -2.63 6.02 0.37
C ILE A 136 -1.30 5.50 0.89
N THR A 137 -1.19 5.24 2.20
CA THR A 137 0.02 4.69 2.79
C THR A 137 0.37 3.30 2.24
N GLU A 138 -0.60 2.53 1.73
CA GLU A 138 -0.36 1.25 1.04
C GLU A 138 0.58 1.39 -0.17
N TYR A 139 0.76 2.58 -0.74
CA TYR A 139 1.80 2.83 -1.76
C TYR A 139 3.20 2.40 -1.31
N MET A 140 3.46 2.45 0.00
CA MET A 140 4.76 2.12 0.58
C MET A 140 4.94 0.62 0.90
N GLU A 141 3.98 -0.25 0.58
CA GLU A 141 4.08 -1.70 0.85
C GLU A 141 5.35 -2.31 0.22
N HIS A 142 5.72 -1.85 -0.97
CA HIS A 142 6.85 -2.37 -1.74
C HIS A 142 8.06 -1.41 -1.78
N THR A 143 8.30 -0.68 -0.69
CA THR A 143 9.41 0.31 -0.56
C THR A 143 10.80 -0.28 -0.88
N TYR A 144 10.98 -1.60 -0.76
CA TYR A 144 12.24 -2.25 -1.17
C TYR A 144 12.61 -2.01 -2.64
N LEU A 145 11.63 -1.70 -3.51
CA LEU A 145 11.87 -1.34 -4.90
C LEU A 145 12.52 0.05 -5.03
N ILE A 146 12.13 1.01 -4.18
CA ILE A 146 12.80 2.31 -4.08
C ILE A 146 14.23 2.10 -3.57
N ASN A 147 14.40 1.33 -2.49
CA ASN A 147 15.73 1.02 -1.95
C ASN A 147 16.63 0.35 -3.00
N LYS A 148 16.06 -0.55 -3.82
CA LYS A 148 16.76 -1.13 -4.98
C LYS A 148 17.15 -0.04 -5.97
N ALA A 149 16.24 0.85 -6.36
CA ALA A 149 16.55 1.98 -7.26
C ALA A 149 17.70 2.85 -6.71
N CYS A 150 17.70 3.20 -5.43
CA CYS A 150 18.78 3.96 -4.80
C CYS A 150 20.16 3.28 -4.93
N SER A 151 20.19 1.95 -4.96
CA SER A 151 21.43 1.16 -5.05
C SER A 151 21.97 0.97 -6.47
N LEU A 152 21.16 1.22 -7.51
CA LEU A 152 21.51 0.90 -8.89
C LEU A 152 22.29 2.04 -9.57
N PRO A 153 23.41 1.75 -10.27
CA PRO A 153 24.24 2.76 -10.91
C PRO A 153 23.67 3.26 -12.24
N ASP A 154 22.95 2.41 -12.98
CA ASP A 154 22.41 2.72 -14.30
C ASP A 154 21.01 3.38 -14.22
N SER A 155 20.78 4.46 -14.97
CA SER A 155 19.51 5.22 -14.91
C SER A 155 18.32 4.46 -15.47
N ILE A 156 18.53 3.57 -16.44
CA ILE A 156 17.48 2.74 -17.03
C ILE A 156 17.09 1.62 -16.05
N GLU A 157 18.06 0.99 -15.39
CA GLU A 157 17.79 0.02 -14.31
C GLU A 157 17.08 0.69 -13.12
N ARG A 158 17.44 1.93 -12.77
CA ARG A 158 16.68 2.72 -11.79
C ARG A 158 15.25 2.96 -12.25
N MET A 159 15.05 3.39 -13.50
CA MET A 159 13.71 3.60 -14.07
C MET A 159 12.88 2.30 -14.06
N GLN A 160 13.48 1.13 -14.30
CA GLN A 160 12.79 -0.16 -14.17
C GLN A 160 12.30 -0.42 -12.74
N ALA A 161 13.12 -0.12 -11.73
CA ALA A 161 12.76 -0.26 -10.33
C ALA A 161 11.68 0.76 -9.91
N VAL A 162 11.77 2.01 -10.38
CA VAL A 162 10.74 3.04 -10.15
C VAL A 162 9.42 2.68 -10.83
N ALA A 163 9.44 2.16 -12.06
CA ALA A 163 8.26 1.66 -12.75
C ALA A 163 7.62 0.49 -11.99
N ALA A 164 8.43 -0.42 -11.44
CA ALA A 164 7.94 -1.52 -10.63
C ALA A 164 7.28 -1.02 -9.36
N PHE A 165 7.89 -0.03 -8.71
CA PHE A 165 7.32 0.63 -7.55
C PHE A 165 5.97 1.27 -7.88
N ALA A 166 5.88 2.07 -8.94
CA ALA A 166 4.64 2.73 -9.36
C ALA A 166 3.47 1.74 -9.61
N VAL A 167 3.74 0.61 -10.27
CA VAL A 167 2.72 -0.44 -10.48
C VAL A 167 2.37 -1.16 -9.17
N SER A 168 3.37 -1.52 -8.36
CA SER A 168 3.16 -2.22 -7.09
C SER A 168 2.41 -1.39 -6.04
N ALA A 169 2.55 -0.06 -6.07
CA ALA A 169 1.86 0.87 -5.18
C ALA A 169 0.34 0.78 -5.31
N VAL A 170 -0.16 0.45 -6.50
CA VAL A 170 -1.61 0.31 -6.78
C VAL A 170 -2.06 -1.15 -6.87
N ALA A 171 -1.20 -2.12 -6.51
CA ALA A 171 -1.50 -3.54 -6.66
C ALA A 171 -2.49 -4.07 -5.60
N SER A 172 -2.48 -3.50 -4.39
CA SER A 172 -3.29 -3.98 -3.26
C SER A 172 -4.81 -3.82 -3.46
N GLN A 173 -5.24 -3.12 -4.51
CA GLN A 173 -6.63 -2.71 -4.75
C GLN A 173 -7.53 -3.86 -5.25
N TRP A 174 -6.96 -4.92 -5.83
CA TRP A 174 -7.74 -6.05 -6.34
C TRP A 174 -8.62 -6.68 -5.24
N ASP A 175 -9.88 -7.02 -5.47
CA ASP A 175 -10.87 -7.47 -4.46
C ASP A 175 -11.11 -6.54 -3.24
N ARG A 176 -10.47 -5.36 -3.15
CA ARG A 176 -10.69 -4.36 -2.08
C ARG A 176 -11.85 -3.42 -2.42
N THR A 177 -13.04 -4.00 -2.59
CA THR A 177 -14.27 -3.26 -2.98
C THR A 177 -14.88 -2.42 -1.84
N GLY A 178 -14.29 -2.47 -0.63
CA GLY A 178 -14.68 -1.57 0.46
C GLY A 178 -14.18 -0.15 0.23
N LYS A 179 -15.05 0.83 0.49
CA LYS A 179 -14.70 2.25 0.45
C LYS A 179 -13.92 2.61 1.73
N PRO A 180 -12.69 3.15 1.66
CA PRO A 180 -12.06 3.67 2.87
C PRO A 180 -12.87 4.85 3.44
N PHE A 181 -12.78 5.09 4.74
CA PHE A 181 -13.42 6.24 5.36
C PHE A 181 -12.89 7.54 4.74
N ASN A 182 -13.80 8.47 4.42
CA ASN A 182 -13.41 9.80 3.98
C ASN A 182 -12.78 10.52 5.18
N PRO A 183 -11.50 10.95 5.10
CA PRO A 183 -10.84 11.59 6.22
C PRO A 183 -11.54 12.91 6.58
N LEU A 184 -11.58 13.25 7.86
CA LEU A 184 -12.03 14.56 8.31
C LEU A 184 -11.00 15.63 7.93
N LEU A 185 -11.41 16.88 7.70
CA LEU A 185 -10.49 17.98 7.46
C LEU A 185 -9.54 18.15 8.66
N GLY A 186 -8.23 18.13 8.43
CA GLY A 186 -7.22 18.14 9.48
C GLY A 186 -6.93 16.78 10.12
N GLU A 187 -7.59 15.71 9.69
CA GLU A 187 -7.20 14.34 10.04
C GLU A 187 -5.78 14.06 9.56
N THR A 188 -4.98 13.43 10.40
CA THR A 188 -3.62 13.03 10.09
C THR A 188 -3.49 11.50 10.16
N TYR A 189 -2.44 10.98 9.56
CA TYR A 189 -1.99 9.62 9.80
C TYR A 189 -0.49 9.52 9.62
N GLU A 190 0.18 8.85 10.56
CA GLU A 190 1.60 8.52 10.42
C GLU A 190 1.88 7.01 10.42
N LEU A 191 3.00 6.65 9.79
CA LEU A 191 3.54 5.30 9.82
C LEU A 191 5.06 5.32 9.79
N THR A 192 5.70 4.67 10.76
CA THR A 192 7.15 4.38 10.73
C THR A 192 7.38 2.87 10.63
N ARG A 193 8.09 2.45 9.57
CA ARG A 193 8.47 1.05 9.29
C ARG A 193 9.99 0.94 9.22
N GLU A 194 10.62 0.74 10.37
CA GLU A 194 12.07 0.65 10.48
C GLU A 194 12.66 -0.52 9.69
N GLU A 195 11.93 -1.61 9.55
CA GLU A 195 12.33 -2.78 8.78
C GLU A 195 12.24 -2.56 7.27
N LEU A 196 11.40 -1.60 6.83
CA LEU A 196 11.32 -1.17 5.43
C LEU A 196 12.15 0.11 5.16
N GLY A 197 12.59 0.79 6.22
CA GLY A 197 13.51 1.92 6.16
C GLY A 197 12.87 3.27 5.87
N PHE A 198 11.58 3.49 6.21
CA PHE A 198 10.90 4.75 5.95
C PHE A 198 10.00 5.20 7.12
N ARG A 199 9.70 6.49 7.14
CA ARG A 199 8.56 7.07 7.87
C ARG A 199 7.69 7.91 6.94
N LEU A 200 6.40 7.97 7.21
CA LEU A 200 5.39 8.68 6.43
C LEU A 200 4.48 9.47 7.36
N VAL A 201 4.10 10.67 6.91
CA VAL A 201 3.01 11.48 7.45
C VAL A 201 2.04 11.85 6.32
N SER A 202 0.76 11.92 6.64
CA SER A 202 -0.29 12.38 5.73
C SER A 202 -1.32 13.23 6.48
N GLU A 203 -1.93 14.18 5.76
CA GLU A 203 -2.96 15.09 6.27
C GLU A 203 -4.08 15.24 5.24
N GLN A 204 -5.32 15.29 5.72
CA GLN A 204 -6.45 15.72 4.91
C GLN A 204 -6.46 17.26 4.83
N VAL A 205 -5.85 17.78 3.79
CA VAL A 205 -5.60 19.21 3.58
C VAL A 205 -6.81 19.97 3.03
N SER A 206 -7.76 19.27 2.41
CA SER A 206 -9.03 19.85 1.97
C SER A 206 -10.15 18.82 1.99
N HIS A 207 -11.39 19.28 2.18
CA HIS A 207 -12.60 18.43 2.15
C HIS A 207 -13.52 18.74 0.96
N HIS A 208 -13.41 19.93 0.36
CA HIS A 208 -14.18 20.35 -0.81
C HIS A 208 -13.29 21.11 -1.80
N PRO A 209 -12.67 20.42 -2.79
CA PRO A 209 -12.68 18.97 -2.99
C PRO A 209 -11.86 18.20 -1.94
N PRO A 210 -12.10 16.89 -1.73
CA PRO A 210 -11.32 16.09 -0.79
C PRO A 210 -9.89 15.87 -1.32
N VAL A 211 -8.90 16.44 -0.66
CA VAL A 211 -7.48 16.31 -1.01
C VAL A 211 -6.73 15.75 0.20
N SER A 212 -5.99 14.66 -0.01
CA SER A 212 -5.10 14.07 0.98
C SER A 212 -3.66 14.26 0.54
N ALA A 213 -2.84 14.93 1.34
CA ALA A 213 -1.42 15.11 1.10
C ALA A 213 -0.63 14.06 1.89
N PHE A 214 0.49 13.59 1.35
CA PHE A 214 1.38 12.65 2.02
C PHE A 214 2.84 12.97 1.74
N HIS A 215 3.70 12.62 2.69
CA HIS A 215 5.14 12.74 2.59
C HIS A 215 5.79 11.57 3.32
N ALA A 216 6.61 10.81 2.61
CA ALA A 216 7.45 9.76 3.14
C ALA A 216 8.92 10.09 2.90
N GLU A 217 9.74 9.81 3.91
CA GLU A 217 11.18 9.97 3.85
C GLU A 217 11.90 8.71 4.31
N SER A 218 13.03 8.43 3.68
CA SER A 218 13.93 7.37 4.08
C SER A 218 14.54 7.67 5.45
N LEU A 219 14.57 6.68 6.34
CA LEU A 219 15.19 6.81 7.66
C LEU A 219 16.72 7.00 7.57
N VAL A 220 17.32 6.71 6.42
CA VAL A 220 18.76 6.89 6.16
C VAL A 220 19.05 8.02 5.16
N GLY A 221 18.02 8.76 4.72
CA GLY A 221 18.18 9.89 3.82
C GLY A 221 18.45 9.53 2.36
N ASP A 222 18.04 8.34 1.89
CA ASP A 222 18.26 7.92 0.50
C ASP A 222 17.19 8.42 -0.49
N PHE A 223 15.95 8.62 -0.02
CA PHE A 223 14.83 9.01 -0.88
C PHE A 223 13.78 9.84 -0.14
N VAL A 224 12.99 10.59 -0.92
CA VAL A 224 11.75 11.25 -0.50
C VAL A 224 10.64 10.88 -1.47
N PHE A 225 9.47 10.51 -0.97
CA PHE A 225 8.30 10.16 -1.77
C PHE A 225 7.08 10.94 -1.28
N HIS A 226 6.49 11.77 -2.15
CA HIS A 226 5.42 12.68 -1.76
C HIS A 226 4.42 12.94 -2.87
N GLY A 227 3.28 13.50 -2.49
CA GLY A 227 2.25 13.91 -3.42
C GLY A 227 0.96 14.29 -2.70
N SER A 228 -0.05 14.64 -3.49
CA SER A 228 -1.39 14.90 -2.99
C SER A 228 -2.43 14.32 -3.93
N ILE A 229 -3.41 13.58 -3.40
CA ILE A 229 -4.41 12.87 -4.19
C ILE A 229 -5.80 13.46 -3.94
N TYR A 230 -6.46 13.81 -5.04
CA TYR A 230 -7.89 14.11 -5.10
C TYR A 230 -8.60 13.03 -5.95
N PRO A 231 -9.32 12.08 -5.32
CA PRO A 231 -10.08 11.07 -6.05
C PRO A 231 -11.38 11.68 -6.62
N LYS A 232 -11.35 12.12 -7.87
CA LYS A 232 -12.54 12.64 -8.56
C LYS A 232 -13.42 11.48 -9.03
N LEU A 233 -14.63 11.37 -8.47
CA LEU A 233 -15.57 10.30 -8.79
C LEU A 233 -16.51 10.68 -9.94
N LYS A 234 -16.77 9.73 -10.84
CA LYS A 234 -17.77 9.81 -11.92
C LYS A 234 -18.61 8.54 -11.95
N PHE A 235 -19.92 8.68 -12.09
CA PHE A 235 -20.86 7.57 -12.21
C PHE A 235 -21.20 7.33 -13.68
N TRP A 236 -21.01 6.10 -14.15
CA TRP A 236 -21.24 5.67 -15.54
C TRP A 236 -22.39 4.67 -15.66
N GLY A 237 -23.44 4.83 -14.85
CA GLY A 237 -24.61 3.94 -14.86
C GLY A 237 -24.36 2.62 -14.10
N LYS A 238 -23.52 1.72 -14.59
CA LYS A 238 -23.22 0.44 -13.89
C LYS A 238 -21.90 0.46 -13.12
N SER A 239 -21.12 1.54 -13.23
CA SER A 239 -19.78 1.62 -12.67
C SER A 239 -19.49 2.99 -12.06
N VAL A 240 -18.59 3.04 -11.08
CA VAL A 240 -18.00 4.28 -10.57
C VAL A 240 -16.54 4.32 -10.95
N GLU A 241 -16.16 5.34 -11.70
CA GLU A 241 -14.77 5.63 -12.05
C GLU A 241 -14.22 6.66 -11.05
N ALA A 242 -13.04 6.37 -10.51
CA ALA A 242 -12.25 7.26 -9.67
C ALA A 242 -10.99 7.67 -10.45
N GLU A 243 -10.86 8.97 -10.71
CA GLU A 243 -9.68 9.60 -11.28
C GLU A 243 -8.81 10.14 -10.12
N PRO A 244 -7.68 9.50 -9.77
CA PRO A 244 -6.81 9.96 -8.70
C PRO A 244 -5.96 11.15 -9.18
N LYS A 245 -6.53 12.36 -9.11
CA LYS A 245 -5.85 13.58 -9.52
C LYS A 245 -4.71 13.93 -8.56
N GLY A 246 -3.53 14.16 -9.11
CA GLY A 246 -2.35 14.50 -8.33
C GLY A 246 -1.06 14.12 -9.04
N THR A 247 0.00 14.88 -8.79
CA THR A 247 1.35 14.48 -9.16
C THR A 247 1.97 13.74 -7.99
N ILE A 248 2.45 12.53 -8.26
CA ILE A 248 3.31 11.78 -7.37
C ILE A 248 4.76 12.11 -7.72
N THR A 249 5.58 12.32 -6.71
CA THR A 249 7.01 12.66 -6.84
C THR A 249 7.84 11.69 -6.01
N LEU A 250 8.85 11.11 -6.62
CA LEU A 250 9.89 10.32 -5.96
C LEU A 250 11.24 10.95 -6.24
N GLU A 251 11.97 11.30 -5.20
CA GLU A 251 13.32 11.87 -5.26
C GLU A 251 14.32 10.81 -4.77
N LEU A 252 15.30 10.46 -5.60
CA LEU A 252 16.43 9.61 -5.23
C LEU A 252 17.62 10.50 -4.91
N LEU A 253 17.80 10.81 -3.64
CA LEU A 253 18.66 11.91 -3.17
C LEU A 253 20.14 11.70 -3.53
N LYS A 254 20.62 10.46 -3.42
CA LYS A 254 22.00 10.09 -3.78
C LYS A 254 22.34 10.34 -5.25
N HIS A 255 21.34 10.23 -6.14
CA HIS A 255 21.52 10.41 -7.58
C HIS A 255 21.18 11.83 -8.04
N ASN A 256 20.61 12.66 -7.14
CA ASN A 256 20.04 13.97 -7.49
C ASN A 256 19.03 13.85 -8.64
N GLU A 257 18.15 12.85 -8.53
CA GLU A 257 17.12 12.54 -9.52
C GLU A 257 15.73 12.65 -8.94
N ALA A 258 14.80 13.15 -9.74
CA ALA A 258 13.39 13.18 -9.40
C ALA A 258 12.55 12.55 -10.50
N TYR A 259 11.56 11.77 -10.08
CA TYR A 259 10.63 11.06 -10.92
C TYR A 259 9.22 11.54 -10.62
N THR A 260 8.43 11.85 -11.65
CA THR A 260 7.03 12.21 -11.45
C THR A 260 6.10 11.41 -12.34
N TRP A 261 4.93 11.08 -11.81
CA TRP A 261 3.84 10.44 -12.56
C TRP A 261 2.47 10.77 -11.95
N SER A 262 1.42 10.34 -12.63
CA SER A 262 0.06 10.28 -12.08
C SER A 262 -0.43 8.83 -12.10
N ASN A 263 -1.31 8.48 -11.17
CA ASN A 263 -1.84 7.13 -11.05
C ASN A 263 -2.88 6.81 -12.14
N PRO A 264 -3.08 5.52 -12.46
CA PRO A 264 -4.13 5.11 -13.40
C PRO A 264 -5.53 5.37 -12.82
N TYR A 265 -6.54 5.36 -13.69
CA TYR A 265 -7.93 5.36 -13.27
C TYR A 265 -8.24 4.06 -12.52
N CYS A 266 -9.16 4.14 -11.55
CA CYS A 266 -9.70 2.98 -10.85
C CYS A 266 -11.21 2.93 -11.10
N CYS A 267 -11.73 1.80 -11.55
CA CYS A 267 -13.15 1.63 -11.83
C CYS A 267 -13.72 0.50 -10.98
N VAL A 268 -14.83 0.77 -10.29
CA VAL A 268 -15.60 -0.24 -9.58
C VAL A 268 -16.82 -0.57 -10.43
N HIS A 269 -16.87 -1.80 -10.92
CA HIS A 269 -17.95 -2.30 -11.77
C HIS A 269 -19.07 -2.93 -10.93
N ASN A 270 -20.23 -3.12 -11.56
CA ASN A 270 -21.37 -3.85 -11.01
C ASN A 270 -21.92 -3.24 -9.70
N ILE A 271 -21.87 -1.92 -9.58
CA ILE A 271 -22.34 -1.21 -8.37
C ILE A 271 -23.87 -1.22 -8.20
N ILE A 272 -24.63 -1.65 -9.22
CA ILE A 272 -26.09 -1.79 -9.16
C ILE A 272 -26.48 -3.24 -8.92
N LEU A 273 -25.98 -4.15 -9.78
CA LEU A 273 -26.34 -5.55 -9.84
C LEU A 273 -25.08 -6.36 -10.20
N GLY A 274 -24.95 -7.55 -9.63
CA GLY A 274 -23.81 -8.45 -9.86
C GLY A 274 -22.72 -8.33 -8.80
N LYS A 275 -21.64 -9.10 -8.99
CA LYS A 275 -20.48 -9.09 -8.10
C LYS A 275 -19.63 -7.85 -8.38
N LEU A 276 -19.37 -7.05 -7.35
CA LEU A 276 -18.43 -5.93 -7.44
C LEU A 276 -17.03 -6.41 -7.77
N TRP A 277 -16.37 -5.74 -8.71
CA TRP A 277 -14.97 -5.97 -9.04
C TRP A 277 -14.29 -4.66 -9.41
N ILE A 278 -12.95 -4.64 -9.31
CA ILE A 278 -12.14 -3.45 -9.51
C ILE A 278 -11.27 -3.64 -10.75
N GLU A 279 -11.25 -2.61 -11.58
CA GLU A 279 -10.34 -2.48 -12.70
C GLU A 279 -9.44 -1.26 -12.51
N GLN A 280 -8.22 -1.31 -13.07
CA GLN A 280 -7.40 -0.14 -13.27
C GLN A 280 -6.98 -0.03 -14.74
N TYR A 281 -7.11 1.17 -15.31
CA TYR A 281 -6.77 1.45 -16.70
C TYR A 281 -6.21 2.86 -16.90
N GLY A 282 -5.65 3.10 -18.09
CA GLY A 282 -5.10 4.40 -18.49
C GLY A 282 -3.61 4.34 -18.73
N THR A 283 -3.04 5.49 -19.09
CA THR A 283 -1.60 5.63 -19.37
C THR A 283 -0.93 6.33 -18.20
N VAL A 284 0.08 5.67 -17.63
CA VAL A 284 0.97 6.24 -16.61
C VAL A 284 2.30 6.57 -17.30
N GLU A 285 2.69 7.83 -17.24
CA GLU A 285 4.01 8.27 -17.71
C GLU A 285 4.87 8.66 -16.52
N ILE A 286 6.01 7.98 -16.36
CA ILE A 286 7.02 8.29 -15.34
C ILE A 286 8.16 8.99 -16.05
N VAL A 287 8.46 10.21 -15.62
CA VAL A 287 9.51 11.05 -16.21
C VAL A 287 10.63 11.22 -15.18
N ASN A 288 11.86 10.90 -15.56
CA ASN A 288 13.06 11.29 -14.81
C ASN A 288 13.48 12.69 -15.28
N HIS A 289 13.38 13.68 -14.40
CA HIS A 289 13.65 15.08 -14.73
C HIS A 289 15.13 15.40 -14.89
N SER A 290 16.02 14.58 -14.34
CA SER A 290 17.47 14.78 -14.42
C SER A 290 18.07 14.22 -15.70
N THR A 291 17.63 13.04 -16.15
CA THR A 291 18.16 12.40 -17.38
C THR A 291 17.29 12.65 -18.61
N GLY A 292 15.99 12.92 -18.42
CA GLY A 292 14.99 12.98 -19.50
C GLY A 292 14.49 11.59 -19.93
N ASP A 293 14.88 10.52 -19.24
CA ASP A 293 14.34 9.18 -19.47
C ASP A 293 12.84 9.14 -19.15
N LYS A 294 12.08 8.37 -19.94
CA LYS A 294 10.63 8.22 -19.78
C LYS A 294 10.22 6.77 -19.80
N CYS A 295 9.43 6.36 -18.81
CA CYS A 295 8.69 5.10 -18.83
C CYS A 295 7.22 5.38 -19.17
N VAL A 296 6.68 4.67 -20.16
CA VAL A 296 5.25 4.73 -20.50
C VAL A 296 4.64 3.37 -20.17
N LEU A 297 3.64 3.35 -19.29
CA LEU A 297 2.92 2.16 -18.87
C LEU A 297 1.45 2.29 -19.25
N ASN A 298 0.93 1.33 -20.01
CA ASN A 298 -0.48 1.27 -20.39
C ASN A 298 -1.17 0.20 -19.56
N PHE A 299 -2.01 0.63 -18.62
CA PHE A 299 -2.95 -0.23 -17.92
C PHE A 299 -4.12 -0.49 -18.87
N LYS A 300 -4.21 -1.73 -19.38
CA LYS A 300 -5.17 -2.10 -20.40
C LYS A 300 -6.56 -2.25 -19.75
N PRO A 301 -7.61 -1.64 -20.32
CA PRO A 301 -8.96 -2.01 -19.95
C PRO A 301 -9.24 -3.45 -20.40
N CYS A 302 -10.19 -4.09 -19.74
CA CYS A 302 -10.57 -5.50 -19.87
C CYS A 302 -10.83 -5.89 -21.34
N GLY A 303 -11.42 -4.94 -22.09
CA GLY A 303 -11.78 -5.10 -23.49
C GLY A 303 -12.95 -6.08 -23.68
N MET A 304 -13.39 -6.25 -24.93
CA MET A 304 -14.35 -7.30 -25.26
C MET A 304 -13.71 -8.67 -25.00
N PHE A 305 -14.43 -9.58 -24.33
CA PHE A 305 -13.98 -10.94 -23.95
C PHE A 305 -12.90 -11.04 -22.85
N GLY A 306 -12.56 -9.95 -22.17
CA GLY A 306 -11.74 -9.98 -20.95
C GLY A 306 -10.27 -10.41 -21.07
N LYS A 307 -9.76 -10.59 -22.29
CA LYS A 307 -8.37 -11.06 -22.53
C LYS A 307 -7.29 -10.10 -22.00
N GLU A 308 -7.62 -8.83 -21.84
CA GLU A 308 -6.68 -7.79 -21.42
C GLU A 308 -6.80 -7.43 -19.94
N LEU A 309 -7.67 -8.13 -19.19
CA LEU A 309 -7.91 -7.86 -17.78
C LEU A 309 -6.61 -7.81 -16.98
N HIS A 310 -6.41 -6.67 -16.31
CA HIS A 310 -5.27 -6.32 -15.46
C HIS A 310 -3.91 -6.20 -16.16
N LYS A 311 -3.83 -6.35 -17.48
CA LYS A 311 -2.55 -6.26 -18.19
C LYS A 311 -1.97 -4.86 -18.10
N VAL A 312 -0.66 -4.82 -17.87
CA VAL A 312 0.15 -3.62 -17.97
C VAL A 312 1.21 -3.87 -19.03
N GLU A 313 1.28 -3.01 -20.03
CA GLU A 313 2.30 -3.08 -21.09
C GLU A 313 2.88 -1.70 -21.38
N GLY A 314 4.19 -1.63 -21.58
CA GLY A 314 4.90 -0.37 -21.65
C GLY A 314 6.34 -0.50 -22.13
N TYR A 315 7.07 0.58 -22.06
CA TYR A 315 8.48 0.62 -22.42
C TYR A 315 9.19 1.76 -21.71
N ILE A 316 10.50 1.61 -21.54
CA ILE A 316 11.40 2.69 -21.12
C ILE A 316 12.16 3.18 -22.34
N GLN A 317 12.22 4.50 -22.48
CA GLN A 317 12.98 5.17 -23.52
C GLN A 317 13.84 6.28 -22.92
N ASP A 318 14.95 6.57 -23.59
CA ASP A 318 15.78 7.73 -23.26
C ASP A 318 15.23 9.04 -23.86
N LYS A 319 15.91 10.14 -23.58
CA LYS A 319 15.61 11.48 -24.13
C LYS A 319 15.63 11.51 -25.67
N SER A 320 16.37 10.62 -26.31
CA SER A 320 16.43 10.46 -27.77
C SER A 320 15.29 9.60 -28.33
N LYS A 321 14.34 9.19 -27.47
CA LYS A 321 13.23 8.28 -27.78
C LYS A 321 13.66 6.88 -28.20
N LYS A 322 14.91 6.48 -27.92
CA LYS A 322 15.36 5.10 -28.13
C LYS A 322 14.79 4.23 -27.02
N LYS A 323 14.05 3.18 -27.40
CA LYS A 323 13.52 2.20 -26.46
C LYS A 323 14.64 1.28 -25.98
N HIS A 324 14.82 1.19 -24.66
CA HIS A 324 15.83 0.33 -24.04
C HIS A 324 15.24 -0.99 -23.55
N CYS A 325 14.01 -0.97 -23.03
CA CYS A 325 13.32 -2.20 -22.63
C CYS A 325 11.81 -2.07 -22.77
N VAL A 326 11.15 -3.23 -22.93
CA VAL A 326 9.71 -3.38 -22.83
C VAL A 326 9.36 -3.86 -21.45
N ILE A 327 8.36 -3.24 -20.83
CA ILE A 327 7.80 -3.66 -19.54
C ILE A 327 6.44 -4.29 -19.78
N TYR A 328 6.17 -5.45 -19.18
CA TYR A 328 4.89 -6.12 -19.31
C TYR A 328 4.54 -6.95 -18.07
N GLY A 329 3.25 -7.22 -17.87
CA GLY A 329 2.77 -8.07 -16.79
C GLY A 329 1.31 -7.82 -16.47
N LYS A 330 0.94 -8.07 -15.21
CA LYS A 330 -0.39 -7.75 -14.66
C LYS A 330 -0.23 -7.07 -13.31
N TRP A 331 -0.92 -5.95 -13.09
CA TRP A 331 -0.81 -5.19 -11.84
C TRP A 331 -1.32 -5.96 -10.61
N THR A 332 -2.05 -7.06 -10.82
CA THR A 332 -2.51 -7.98 -9.76
C THR A 332 -1.55 -9.13 -9.48
N GLU A 333 -0.46 -9.29 -10.24
CA GLU A 333 0.39 -10.48 -10.16
C GLU A 333 1.89 -10.15 -10.15
N CYS A 334 2.40 -9.58 -11.24
CA CYS A 334 3.84 -9.39 -11.45
C CYS A 334 4.15 -8.45 -12.62
N MET A 335 5.40 -8.00 -12.68
CA MET A 335 5.95 -7.15 -13.73
C MET A 335 7.32 -7.65 -14.18
N TRP A 336 7.52 -7.69 -15.49
CA TRP A 336 8.72 -8.17 -16.17
C TRP A 336 9.29 -7.10 -17.09
N SER A 337 10.59 -7.19 -17.36
CA SER A 337 11.29 -6.39 -18.37
C SER A 337 12.02 -7.29 -19.35
N VAL A 338 12.07 -6.91 -20.61
CA VAL A 338 12.76 -7.65 -21.67
C VAL A 338 13.28 -6.71 -22.76
N ASP A 339 14.27 -7.17 -23.51
CA ASP A 339 14.75 -6.48 -24.70
C ASP A 339 13.61 -6.25 -25.72
N PRO A 340 13.50 -5.07 -26.35
CA PRO A 340 12.43 -4.77 -27.28
C PRO A 340 12.38 -5.69 -28.51
N GLN A 341 13.52 -6.13 -29.04
CA GLN A 341 13.56 -7.01 -30.22
C GLN A 341 13.06 -8.41 -29.86
N ALA A 342 13.46 -8.92 -28.70
CA ALA A 342 12.98 -10.21 -28.19
C ALA A 342 11.46 -10.21 -27.98
N TYR A 343 10.92 -9.12 -27.42
CA TYR A 343 9.47 -8.97 -27.23
C TYR A 343 8.69 -8.94 -28.55
N GLU A 344 9.16 -8.17 -29.53
CA GLU A 344 8.52 -8.09 -30.85
C GLU A 344 8.57 -9.43 -31.61
N ALA A 345 9.68 -10.15 -31.51
CA ALA A 345 9.81 -11.50 -32.08
C ALA A 345 8.77 -12.46 -31.48
N HIS A 346 8.59 -12.41 -30.15
CA HIS A 346 7.61 -13.22 -29.44
C HIS A 346 6.16 -12.86 -29.78
N LYS A 347 5.80 -11.57 -29.84
CA LYS A 347 4.46 -11.14 -30.26
C LYS A 347 4.13 -11.58 -31.69
N LYS A 348 5.12 -11.61 -32.59
CA LYS A 348 4.94 -12.10 -33.96
C LYS A 348 4.72 -13.62 -34.03
N SER A 349 5.38 -14.42 -33.18
CA SER A 349 5.16 -15.87 -33.14
C SER A 349 3.79 -16.24 -32.60
N GLU A 350 3.32 -15.56 -31.55
CA GLU A 350 1.99 -15.77 -30.96
C GLU A 350 0.88 -15.53 -32.00
N ARG A 351 0.96 -14.40 -32.74
CA ARG A 351 -0.01 -14.09 -33.81
C ARG A 351 -0.05 -15.14 -34.93
N LYS A 352 1.10 -15.73 -35.27
CA LYS A 352 1.17 -16.82 -36.26
C LYS A 352 0.57 -18.13 -35.72
N GLY A 353 0.65 -18.36 -34.41
CA GLY A 353 0.03 -19.49 -33.72
C GLY A 353 -1.50 -19.38 -33.64
N ASP A 354 -2.03 -18.21 -33.32
CA ASP A 354 -3.47 -17.96 -33.23
C ASP A 354 -4.18 -18.08 -34.59
N ASN A 355 -3.55 -17.61 -35.68
CA ASN A 355 -4.09 -17.80 -37.03
C ASN A 355 -4.21 -19.27 -37.46
N LYS A 356 -3.49 -20.20 -36.82
CA LYS A 356 -3.67 -21.65 -37.04
C LYS A 356 -4.79 -22.24 -36.18
N LYS A 357 -5.10 -21.66 -35.01
CA LYS A 357 -6.19 -22.10 -34.13
C LYS A 357 -7.57 -21.58 -34.55
N HIS A 358 -7.64 -20.44 -35.25
CA HIS A 358 -8.91 -19.85 -35.68
C HIS A 358 -9.63 -20.57 -36.84
N LYS A 359 -9.16 -21.74 -37.29
CA LYS A 359 -9.88 -22.54 -38.30
C LYS A 359 -10.98 -23.46 -37.74
N ASN A 360 -11.25 -23.46 -36.42
CA ASN A 360 -12.07 -24.51 -35.81
C ASN A 360 -13.03 -24.10 -34.66
N LEU A 361 -13.47 -22.85 -34.55
CA LEU A 361 -14.47 -22.46 -33.55
C LEU A 361 -15.40 -21.35 -34.10
N ASP A 362 -16.44 -21.76 -34.82
CA ASP A 362 -17.65 -20.97 -35.03
C ASP A 362 -18.69 -21.40 -33.98
N GLY A 363 -19.21 -20.44 -33.22
CA GLY A 363 -20.39 -20.60 -32.37
C GLY A 363 -20.14 -20.35 -30.88
N ALA A 364 -20.40 -19.13 -30.42
CA ALA A 364 -20.94 -18.87 -29.10
C ALA A 364 -21.59 -17.47 -29.08
N ASP A 365 -22.87 -17.45 -28.75
CA ASP A 365 -23.76 -16.30 -28.72
C ASP A 365 -23.30 -15.20 -27.75
N ASN A 366 -23.64 -13.96 -28.11
CA ASN A 366 -23.65 -12.81 -27.23
C ASN A 366 -24.81 -12.96 -26.24
N ASP A 367 -24.55 -12.83 -24.92
CA ASP A 367 -25.46 -12.10 -24.00
C ASP A 367 -24.98 -11.89 -22.54
N ASP A 368 -23.77 -12.27 -22.12
CA ASP A 368 -23.34 -12.07 -20.72
C ASP A 368 -22.37 -10.88 -20.51
N ALA A 369 -22.84 -9.66 -20.81
CA ALA A 369 -22.07 -8.42 -20.59
C ALA A 369 -22.01 -7.94 -19.11
N ASP A 370 -22.64 -8.66 -18.17
CA ASP A 370 -22.73 -8.25 -16.75
C ASP A 370 -21.90 -9.12 -15.79
N ASP A 371 -21.32 -10.23 -16.26
CA ASP A 371 -20.53 -11.12 -15.41
C ASP A 371 -19.05 -10.70 -15.34
N MET A 372 -18.45 -10.86 -14.15
CA MET A 372 -17.02 -10.63 -13.94
C MET A 372 -16.22 -11.61 -14.80
N PRO A 373 -15.32 -11.16 -15.69
CA PRO A 373 -14.53 -12.06 -16.50
C PRO A 373 -13.69 -12.99 -15.63
N GLU A 374 -13.55 -14.25 -16.05
CA GLU A 374 -12.71 -15.21 -15.33
C GLU A 374 -11.26 -14.70 -15.21
N VAL A 375 -10.75 -14.66 -13.97
CA VAL A 375 -9.35 -14.28 -13.70
C VAL A 375 -8.46 -15.46 -14.10
N GLN A 376 -7.87 -15.37 -15.28
CA GLN A 376 -6.89 -16.36 -15.74
C GLN A 376 -5.50 -15.98 -15.21
N GLU A 377 -4.85 -16.83 -14.39
CA GLU A 377 -3.42 -16.67 -14.01
C GLU A 377 -2.52 -17.10 -15.19
N THR A 378 -1.97 -16.16 -15.96
CA THR A 378 -1.51 -16.48 -17.33
C THR A 378 -0.50 -15.52 -17.95
N VAL A 379 0.32 -14.76 -17.18
CA VAL A 379 1.36 -13.95 -17.85
C VAL A 379 2.35 -14.89 -18.57
N SER A 380 2.27 -14.95 -19.91
CA SER A 380 3.21 -15.68 -20.75
C SER A 380 4.56 -14.95 -20.72
N VAL A 381 5.53 -15.57 -20.05
CA VAL A 381 6.85 -14.96 -19.84
C VAL A 381 7.68 -15.14 -21.11
N VAL A 382 8.01 -14.02 -21.75
CA VAL A 382 8.90 -13.98 -22.92
C VAL A 382 10.29 -14.47 -22.51
N PRO A 383 10.91 -15.42 -23.23
CA PRO A 383 12.27 -15.87 -22.95
C PRO A 383 13.28 -14.70 -22.88
N GLY A 384 14.17 -14.72 -21.89
CA GLY A 384 15.13 -13.64 -21.63
C GLY A 384 14.57 -12.48 -20.78
N SER A 385 13.35 -12.59 -20.27
CA SER A 385 12.78 -11.57 -19.37
C SER A 385 13.40 -11.59 -17.97
N THR A 386 13.54 -10.40 -17.39
CA THR A 386 13.95 -10.16 -16.01
C THR A 386 12.74 -9.81 -15.16
N LEU A 387 12.57 -10.47 -14.01
CA LEU A 387 11.49 -10.16 -13.07
C LEU A 387 11.80 -8.85 -12.34
N LEU A 388 10.89 -7.88 -12.42
CA LEU A 388 11.01 -6.61 -11.73
C LEU A 388 10.27 -6.60 -10.40
N TRP A 389 9.04 -7.14 -10.37
CA TRP A 389 8.20 -7.20 -9.18
C TRP A 389 7.21 -8.38 -9.25
N ARG A 390 6.81 -8.89 -8.10
CA ARG A 390 5.74 -9.87 -7.93
C ARG A 390 5.00 -9.55 -6.63
N ILE A 391 3.67 -9.60 -6.68
CA ILE A 391 2.83 -9.39 -5.51
C ILE A 391 3.05 -10.52 -4.50
N ASP A 392 3.04 -10.19 -3.22
CA ASP A 392 2.98 -11.21 -2.17
C ASP A 392 1.56 -11.78 -2.09
N SER A 393 1.46 -13.09 -1.89
CA SER A 393 0.15 -13.74 -1.69
C SER A 393 -0.52 -13.19 -0.43
N ARG A 394 -1.81 -12.91 -0.54
CA ARG A 394 -2.62 -12.51 0.62
C ARG A 394 -2.68 -13.65 1.65
N PRO A 395 -2.85 -13.31 2.95
CA PRO A 395 -3.14 -14.30 3.97
C PRO A 395 -4.38 -15.14 3.61
N ALA A 396 -4.39 -16.41 3.98
CA ALA A 396 -5.50 -17.31 3.67
C ALA A 396 -6.86 -16.82 4.20
N HIS A 397 -6.86 -16.10 5.33
CA HIS A 397 -8.03 -15.48 5.94
C HIS A 397 -8.29 -14.04 5.48
N SER A 398 -7.61 -13.55 4.44
CA SER A 398 -7.79 -12.18 3.94
C SER A 398 -9.24 -11.89 3.52
N ALA A 399 -9.94 -12.87 2.94
CA ALA A 399 -11.34 -12.72 2.53
C ALA A 399 -12.30 -12.41 3.69
N SER A 400 -12.03 -12.92 4.90
CA SER A 400 -12.81 -12.55 6.09
C SER A 400 -12.35 -11.23 6.72
N MET A 401 -11.28 -10.64 6.23
CA MET A 401 -10.65 -9.41 6.73
C MET A 401 -10.58 -8.35 5.63
N TYR A 402 -11.71 -8.12 4.95
CA TYR A 402 -11.87 -7.09 3.92
C TYR A 402 -10.90 -7.23 2.73
N ASN A 403 -10.35 -8.42 2.47
CA ASN A 403 -9.31 -8.67 1.47
C ASN A 403 -7.99 -7.90 1.70
N PHE A 404 -7.67 -7.59 2.97
CA PHE A 404 -6.45 -6.86 3.33
C PHE A 404 -5.18 -7.68 3.10
N THR A 405 -4.10 -7.00 2.68
CA THR A 405 -2.74 -7.54 2.75
C THR A 405 -2.26 -7.55 4.22
N ASN A 406 -1.14 -8.24 4.51
CA ASN A 406 -0.53 -8.13 5.85
C ASN A 406 -0.13 -6.68 6.16
N PHE A 407 0.33 -5.93 5.17
CA PHE A 407 0.66 -4.52 5.32
C PHE A 407 -0.57 -3.73 5.74
N ALA A 408 -1.68 -3.85 5.00
CA ALA A 408 -2.93 -3.16 5.29
C ALA A 408 -3.51 -3.54 6.67
N MET A 409 -3.43 -4.82 7.07
CA MET A 409 -3.85 -5.26 8.40
C MET A 409 -3.12 -4.50 9.50
N SER A 410 -1.83 -4.20 9.36
CA SER A 410 -1.05 -3.50 10.40
C SER A 410 -1.33 -1.99 10.53
N LEU A 411 -1.95 -1.34 9.55
CA LEU A 411 -1.98 0.13 9.46
C LEU A 411 -2.72 0.80 10.62
N ASN A 412 -3.84 0.21 11.04
CA ASN A 412 -4.70 0.76 12.08
C ASN A 412 -4.49 0.09 13.45
N GLU A 413 -3.41 -0.67 13.60
CA GLU A 413 -2.97 -1.19 14.89
C GLU A 413 -2.56 -0.02 15.82
N LEU A 414 -3.09 -0.02 17.04
CA LEU A 414 -2.74 0.92 18.09
C LEU A 414 -2.09 0.13 19.23
N GLU A 415 -0.76 0.16 19.28
CA GLU A 415 0.03 -0.53 20.29
C GLU A 415 0.09 0.30 21.59
N PRO A 416 0.17 -0.34 22.77
CA PRO A 416 0.29 0.37 24.03
C PRO A 416 1.46 1.36 24.04
N GLY A 417 1.18 2.62 24.36
CA GLY A 417 2.17 3.70 24.43
C GLY A 417 2.23 4.57 23.18
N MET A 418 1.61 4.15 22.07
CA MET A 418 1.43 5.01 20.90
C MET A 418 0.57 6.25 21.24
N GLU A 419 -0.36 6.13 22.18
CA GLU A 419 -1.22 7.22 22.65
C GLU A 419 -0.44 8.44 23.15
N ALA A 420 0.76 8.22 23.71
CA ALA A 420 1.61 9.29 24.23
C ALA A 420 2.42 10.02 23.15
N ILE A 421 2.45 9.50 21.92
CA ILE A 421 3.38 9.95 20.86
C ILE A 421 2.66 10.42 19.61
N LEU A 422 1.49 9.84 19.31
CA LEU A 422 0.70 10.21 18.14
C LEU A 422 0.03 11.57 18.33
N ALA A 423 -0.18 12.29 17.23
CA ALA A 423 -1.03 13.47 17.25
C ALA A 423 -2.48 13.07 17.59
N PRO A 424 -3.24 13.87 18.36
CA PRO A 424 -4.66 13.63 18.64
C PRO A 424 -5.54 13.54 17.37
N THR A 425 -5.02 14.02 16.23
CA THR A 425 -5.63 13.95 14.90
C THR A 425 -5.31 12.66 14.13
N ASP A 426 -4.48 11.74 14.68
CA ASP A 426 -4.15 10.48 14.01
C ASP A 426 -5.38 9.57 13.90
N CYS A 427 -5.62 9.05 12.69
CA CYS A 427 -6.84 8.29 12.40
C CYS A 427 -6.96 6.96 13.15
N ARG A 428 -5.92 6.49 13.87
CA ARG A 428 -6.05 5.36 14.81
C ARG A 428 -6.95 5.67 16.00
N PHE A 429 -7.11 6.94 16.36
CA PHE A 429 -8.02 7.41 17.40
C PHE A 429 -9.45 7.63 16.90
N ARG A 430 -9.68 7.53 15.59
CA ARG A 430 -10.97 7.84 15.01
C ARG A 430 -12.01 6.77 15.40
N PRO A 431 -13.07 7.14 16.14
CA PRO A 431 -13.92 6.16 16.85
C PRO A 431 -14.82 5.34 15.93
N ASP A 432 -15.32 5.90 14.82
CA ASP A 432 -16.14 5.16 13.84
C ASP A 432 -15.35 4.03 13.15
N ILE A 433 -14.11 4.30 12.76
CA ILE A 433 -13.19 3.30 12.20
C ILE A 433 -12.89 2.21 13.23
N ARG A 434 -12.58 2.58 14.47
CA ARG A 434 -12.26 1.63 15.54
C ARG A 434 -13.44 0.73 15.88
N ALA A 435 -14.64 1.30 15.99
CA ALA A 435 -15.85 0.54 16.25
C ALA A 435 -16.14 -0.46 15.11
N MET A 436 -15.99 -0.04 13.85
CA MET A 436 -16.16 -0.93 12.69
C MET A 436 -15.13 -2.07 12.68
N GLU A 437 -13.87 -1.76 12.97
CA GLU A 437 -12.78 -2.74 13.02
C GLU A 437 -12.99 -3.81 14.11
N ASN A 438 -13.59 -3.40 15.23
CA ASN A 438 -13.95 -4.27 16.35
C ASN A 438 -15.27 -5.03 16.16
N GLY A 439 -15.98 -4.80 15.06
CA GLY A 439 -17.24 -5.46 14.78
C GLY A 439 -18.48 -4.82 15.42
N ASN A 440 -18.39 -3.56 15.86
CA ASN A 440 -19.50 -2.83 16.48
C ASN A 440 -20.13 -1.86 15.47
N MET A 441 -20.97 -2.38 14.56
CA MET A 441 -21.53 -1.58 13.44
C MET A 441 -22.48 -0.47 13.86
N ASP A 442 -23.26 -0.68 14.92
CA ASP A 442 -24.20 0.31 15.43
C ASP A 442 -23.45 1.53 16.00
N GLU A 443 -22.45 1.27 16.84
CA GLU A 443 -21.57 2.32 17.38
C GLU A 443 -20.80 3.01 16.27
N ALA A 444 -20.27 2.26 15.31
CA ALA A 444 -19.54 2.81 14.18
C ALA A 444 -20.43 3.74 13.34
N SER A 445 -21.70 3.40 13.14
CA SER A 445 -22.67 4.24 12.42
C SER A 445 -22.97 5.53 13.17
N LYS A 446 -23.21 5.42 14.48
CA LYS A 446 -23.49 6.56 15.37
C LYS A 446 -22.31 7.54 15.45
N GLU A 447 -21.11 7.02 15.64
CA GLU A 447 -19.90 7.84 15.72
C GLU A 447 -19.59 8.50 14.38
N LYS A 448 -19.84 7.80 13.26
CA LYS A 448 -19.68 8.39 11.92
C LYS A 448 -20.60 9.58 11.72
N GLU A 449 -21.88 9.46 12.08
CA GLU A 449 -22.85 10.56 12.02
C GLU A 449 -22.41 11.72 12.90
N ARG A 450 -22.04 11.45 14.15
CA ARG A 450 -21.54 12.47 15.11
C ARG A 450 -20.33 13.24 14.57
N LEU A 451 -19.35 12.54 13.99
CA LEU A 451 -18.14 13.14 13.40
C LEU A 451 -18.47 13.99 12.17
N GLU A 452 -19.31 13.48 11.26
CA GLU A 452 -19.73 14.21 10.06
C GLU A 452 -20.56 15.45 10.41
N GLU A 453 -21.39 15.40 11.45
CA GLU A 453 -22.12 16.55 11.99
C GLU A 453 -21.20 17.58 12.64
N LYS A 454 -20.28 17.15 13.51
CA LYS A 454 -19.28 18.03 14.12
C LYS A 454 -18.48 18.77 13.05
N GLN A 455 -18.01 18.07 12.01
CA GLN A 455 -17.30 18.71 10.89
C GLN A 455 -18.17 19.71 10.13
N ARG A 456 -19.44 19.37 9.85
CA ARG A 456 -20.40 20.28 9.19
C ARG A 456 -20.66 21.53 10.03
N ALA A 457 -20.80 21.40 11.35
CA ALA A 457 -20.97 22.51 12.27
C ALA A 457 -19.72 23.41 12.30
N SER A 458 -18.52 22.84 12.47
CA SER A 458 -17.26 23.60 12.47
C SER A 458 -17.04 24.34 11.14
N ARG A 459 -17.44 23.76 10.01
CA ARG A 459 -17.39 24.45 8.70
C ARG A 459 -18.35 25.65 8.64
N LYS A 460 -19.58 25.50 9.17
CA LYS A 460 -20.56 26.60 9.21
C LYS A 460 -20.08 27.75 10.11
N GLU A 461 -19.51 27.44 11.26
CA GLU A 461 -18.94 28.46 12.16
C GLU A 461 -17.78 29.21 11.51
N ARG A 462 -16.82 28.51 10.89
CA ARG A 462 -15.74 29.17 10.14
C ARG A 462 -16.26 30.08 9.04
N ALA A 463 -17.26 29.63 8.28
CA ALA A 463 -17.87 30.45 7.23
C ALA A 463 -18.61 31.69 7.77
N LYS A 464 -19.19 31.61 8.97
CA LYS A 464 -19.87 32.73 9.64
C LYS A 464 -18.90 33.85 10.05
N TYR A 465 -17.68 33.48 10.45
CA TYR A 465 -16.64 34.43 10.86
C TYR A 465 -15.58 34.69 9.78
N GLU A 466 -15.81 34.23 8.54
CA GLU A 466 -14.86 34.36 7.42
C GLU A 466 -13.46 33.81 7.73
N GLU A 467 -13.39 32.80 8.61
CA GLU A 467 -12.14 32.17 9.01
C GLU A 467 -11.72 31.09 7.99
N GLU A 468 -10.54 31.26 7.39
CA GLU A 468 -9.98 30.26 6.49
C GLU A 468 -9.37 29.08 7.25
N TRP A 469 -9.51 27.88 6.70
CA TRP A 469 -8.85 26.71 7.25
C TRP A 469 -7.34 26.76 6.94
N SER A 470 -6.51 26.78 7.99
CA SER A 470 -5.07 26.53 7.86
C SER A 470 -4.78 25.06 8.12
N THR A 471 -4.12 24.41 7.16
CA THR A 471 -3.46 23.11 7.36
C THR A 471 -2.30 23.24 8.34
N ARG A 472 -1.84 22.13 8.90
CA ARG A 472 -0.79 22.13 9.94
C ARG A 472 0.58 21.68 9.42
N TRP A 473 0.60 20.68 8.53
CA TRP A 473 1.84 20.00 8.15
C TRP A 473 2.16 20.12 6.66
N PHE A 474 1.22 20.63 5.88
CA PHE A 474 1.39 20.82 4.44
C PHE A 474 0.95 22.22 4.05
N GLN A 475 1.56 22.77 3.00
CA GLN A 475 1.16 24.05 2.42
C GLN A 475 1.01 23.91 0.91
N MET A 476 0.14 24.73 0.31
CA MET A 476 0.07 24.83 -1.14
C MET A 476 1.41 25.39 -1.67
N GLY A 477 1.96 24.75 -2.68
CA GLY A 477 3.22 25.12 -3.30
C GLY A 477 3.34 24.61 -4.73
N THR A 478 4.40 25.02 -5.40
CA THR A 478 4.67 24.63 -6.78
C THR A 478 5.63 23.44 -6.78
N ASN A 479 5.25 22.33 -7.42
CA ASN A 479 6.15 21.20 -7.63
C ASN A 479 7.36 21.67 -8.45
N PRO A 480 8.60 21.50 -7.94
CA PRO A 480 9.78 22.08 -8.57
C PRO A 480 10.14 21.45 -9.92
N TYR A 481 9.60 20.27 -10.22
CA TYR A 481 9.92 19.51 -11.43
C TYR A 481 8.87 19.67 -12.54
N THR A 482 7.59 19.83 -12.16
CA THR A 482 6.48 19.92 -13.13
C THR A 482 5.87 21.32 -13.24
N GLY A 483 6.14 22.21 -12.28
CA GLY A 483 5.45 23.50 -12.16
C GLY A 483 3.99 23.40 -11.74
N ALA A 484 3.48 22.20 -11.48
CA ALA A 484 2.10 21.99 -11.05
C ALA A 484 1.90 22.44 -9.59
N GLN A 485 0.73 23.01 -9.28
CA GLN A 485 0.34 23.28 -7.89
C GLN A 485 0.06 21.96 -7.15
N GLY A 486 0.51 21.87 -5.91
CA GLY A 486 0.31 20.72 -5.04
C GLY A 486 0.56 21.06 -3.58
N TRP A 487 0.44 20.06 -2.71
CA TRP A 487 0.68 20.24 -1.28
C TRP A 487 2.05 19.71 -0.90
N LEU A 488 2.89 20.58 -0.33
CA LEU A 488 4.26 20.29 0.07
C LEU A 488 4.34 20.21 1.60
N TYR A 489 5.06 19.22 2.11
CA TYR A 489 5.30 19.06 3.54
C TYR A 489 6.16 20.21 4.07
N THR A 490 5.73 20.80 5.19
CA THR A 490 6.39 21.98 5.80
C THR A 490 7.42 21.61 6.87
N GLY A 491 7.54 20.32 7.21
CA GLY A 491 8.39 19.88 8.32
C GLY A 491 7.66 19.90 9.67
N GLY A 492 8.38 19.54 10.73
CA GLY A 492 7.92 19.71 12.12
C GLY A 492 7.04 18.60 12.69
N TYR A 493 6.30 17.83 11.88
CA TYR A 493 5.39 16.78 12.39
C TYR A 493 6.10 15.79 13.32
N PHE A 494 7.25 15.26 12.87
CA PHE A 494 8.02 14.27 13.63
C PHE A 494 8.76 14.85 14.86
N ASN A 495 8.71 16.16 15.09
CA ASN A 495 9.29 16.79 16.29
C ASN A 495 8.39 16.60 17.53
N ARG A 496 7.16 16.09 17.36
CA ARG A 496 6.20 15.75 18.43
C ARG A 496 5.74 16.94 19.29
N ASN A 497 6.04 18.18 18.91
CA ASN A 497 5.54 19.37 19.59
C ASN A 497 4.14 19.73 19.07
N TYR A 498 3.14 18.95 19.45
CA TYR A 498 1.76 19.14 19.02
C TYR A 498 1.07 20.20 19.87
N GLN A 499 1.01 21.42 19.34
CA GLN A 499 0.28 22.55 19.91
C GLN A 499 -0.78 23.01 18.91
N ASP A 500 -1.90 23.53 19.39
CA ASP A 500 -2.96 24.15 18.58
C ASP A 500 -3.48 23.27 17.41
N LEU A 501 -3.53 21.96 17.65
CA LEU A 501 -4.10 20.99 16.72
C LEU A 501 -5.64 21.00 16.76
N PRO A 502 -6.30 20.75 15.61
CA PRO A 502 -7.74 20.77 15.55
C PRO A 502 -8.35 19.59 16.33
N ASN A 503 -9.40 19.87 17.12
CA ASN A 503 -10.18 18.83 17.79
C ASN A 503 -11.27 18.30 16.85
N ILE A 504 -10.97 17.20 16.16
CA ILE A 504 -11.81 16.66 15.08
C ILE A 504 -12.62 15.41 15.47
N TYR A 505 -12.26 14.69 16.54
CA TYR A 505 -12.97 13.48 16.99
C TYR A 505 -14.02 13.75 18.05
#